data_AF-A0A6N8AQ21-F1
#
_entry.id   AF-A0A6N8AQ21-F1
#
_cell.length_a   1.000
_cell.length_b   1.000
_cell.length_c   1.000
_cell.angle_alpha   90.00
_cell.angle_beta   90.00
_cell.angle_gamma   90.00
#
_symmetry.space_group_name_H-M   'P 1'
#
loop_
_entity.id
_entity.type
_entity.pdbx_description
1 polymer ?
#
loop_
_entity_poly.entity_id
_entity_poly.type
_entity_poly.pdbx_seq_one_letter_code
_entity_poly.pdbx_strand_id
1 'polypeptide(L)'
;MAQDTTPKPRAFGLARYSEEQLRAELDRRARASGKPAAQWIGKRSEYLRKTAAELQKELDELLEDRVPAGQMLAVKRARVRSLEDRINKNLRFAKLAEAEGN
;
A
#
# COMPACT_ATOMS: atom_id res chain seq x y z
N MET A 1 20.42 -29.24 15.21
CA MET A 1 19.64 -28.63 14.12
C MET A 1 19.72 -27.13 14.26
N ALA A 2 20.37 -26.43 13.33
CA ALA A 2 20.55 -24.98 13.40
C ALA A 2 19.24 -24.29 12.99
N GLN A 3 18.68 -23.48 13.90
CA GLN A 3 17.57 -22.60 13.57
C GLN A 3 18.17 -21.38 12.86
N ASP A 4 18.07 -21.37 11.52
CA ASP A 4 18.32 -20.18 10.71
C ASP A 4 17.32 -19.09 11.09
N THR A 5 17.75 -18.22 12.00
CA THR A 5 17.04 -16.99 12.39
C THR A 5 17.47 -15.87 11.46
N THR A 6 17.33 -16.06 10.16
CA THR A 6 17.52 -14.95 9.22
C THR A 6 16.39 -13.95 9.46
N PRO A 7 16.68 -12.70 9.87
CA PRO A 7 15.64 -11.71 10.03
C PRO A 7 15.03 -11.48 8.65
N LYS A 8 13.75 -11.82 8.47
CA LYS A 8 12.99 -11.46 7.27
C LYS A 8 13.27 -9.97 7.01
N PRO A 9 13.83 -9.59 5.85
CA PRO A 9 14.08 -8.18 5.57
C PRO A 9 12.73 -7.51 5.72
N ARG A 10 12.63 -6.57 6.68
CA ARG A 10 11.43 -5.76 6.87
C ARG A 10 11.11 -5.22 5.50
N ALA A 11 10.04 -5.69 4.88
CA ALA A 11 9.63 -5.23 3.56
C ALA A 11 9.44 -3.73 3.72
N PHE A 12 10.43 -2.95 3.28
CA PHE A 12 10.35 -1.52 3.33
C PHE A 12 9.07 -1.17 2.59
N GLY A 13 8.18 -0.42 3.23
CA GLY A 13 6.94 -0.02 2.60
C GLY A 13 7.28 0.66 1.28
N LEU A 14 6.62 0.28 0.18
CA LEU A 14 6.90 0.73 -1.19
C LEU A 14 7.10 2.25 -1.29
N ALA A 15 6.48 3.00 -0.40
CA ALA A 15 6.62 4.44 -0.26
C ALA A 15 8.03 4.97 0.08
N ARG A 16 8.97 4.11 0.49
CA ARG A 16 10.36 4.49 0.83
C ARG A 16 11.35 4.23 -0.31
N TYR A 17 10.90 3.63 -1.40
CA TYR A 17 11.78 3.36 -2.54
C TYR A 17 12.06 4.61 -3.35
N SER A 18 13.22 4.67 -3.99
CA SER A 18 13.44 5.57 -5.12
C SER A 18 12.51 5.18 -6.27
N GLU A 19 12.36 6.03 -7.29
CA GLU A 19 11.51 5.71 -8.44
C GLU A 19 11.97 4.44 -9.16
N GLU A 20 13.28 4.28 -9.38
CA GLU A 20 13.88 3.09 -9.98
C GLU A 20 13.65 1.83 -9.15
N GLN A 21 13.85 1.92 -7.83
CA GLN A 21 13.61 0.81 -6.91
C GLN A 21 12.13 0.42 -6.85
N LEU A 22 11.24 1.41 -6.87
CA LEU A 22 9.81 1.19 -6.87
C LEU A 22 9.39 0.46 -8.15
N ARG A 23 9.91 0.89 -9.31
CA ARG A 23 9.66 0.21 -10.58
C ARG A 23 10.12 -1.24 -10.55
N ALA A 24 11.37 -1.48 -10.15
CA ALA A 24 11.93 -2.82 -10.08
C ALA A 24 11.14 -3.74 -9.16
N GLU A 25 10.72 -3.26 -7.97
CA GLU A 25 9.92 -4.07 -7.06
C GLU A 25 8.51 -4.33 -7.61
N LEU A 26 7.84 -3.35 -8.23
CA LEU A 26 6.52 -3.56 -8.81
C LEU A 26 6.56 -4.57 -9.95
N ASP A 27 7.58 -4.50 -10.81
CA ASP A 27 7.81 -5.48 -11.88
C ASP A 27 8.07 -6.87 -11.31
N ARG A 28 8.87 -6.97 -10.24
CA ARG A 28 9.11 -8.23 -9.53
C ARG A 28 7.82 -8.83 -8.98
N ARG A 29 6.97 -8.01 -8.35
CA ARG A 29 5.68 -8.46 -7.78
C ARG A 29 4.69 -8.87 -8.85
N ALA A 30 4.63 -8.15 -9.96
CA ALA A 30 3.81 -8.49 -11.11
C ALA A 30 4.19 -9.87 -11.66
N ARG A 31 5.49 -10.09 -11.91
CA ARG A 31 6.02 -11.40 -12.34
C ARG A 31 5.70 -12.52 -11.35
N ALA A 32 5.89 -12.28 -10.05
CA ALA A 32 5.58 -13.27 -9.01
C ALA A 32 4.09 -13.63 -8.94
N SER A 33 3.21 -12.71 -9.35
CA SER A 33 1.75 -12.90 -9.36
C SER A 33 1.21 -13.39 -10.71
N GLY A 34 2.09 -13.69 -11.69
CA GLY A 34 1.70 -14.05 -13.06
C GLY A 34 1.01 -12.93 -13.83
N LYS A 35 1.14 -11.68 -13.38
CA LYS A 35 0.54 -10.49 -14.02
C LYS A 35 1.56 -9.82 -14.94
N PRO A 36 1.11 -9.17 -16.03
CA PRO A 36 2.00 -8.32 -16.83
C PRO A 36 2.63 -7.25 -15.95
N ALA A 37 3.83 -6.78 -16.35
CA ALA A 37 4.56 -5.72 -15.66
C ALA A 37 3.61 -4.58 -15.27
N ALA A 38 3.78 -4.05 -14.05
CA ALA A 38 2.87 -3.03 -13.56
C ALA A 38 2.90 -1.84 -14.53
N GLN A 39 1.73 -1.40 -14.97
CA GLN A 39 1.62 -0.24 -15.86
C GLN A 39 2.14 0.98 -15.07
N TRP A 40 3.40 1.36 -15.35
CA TRP A 40 4.11 2.35 -14.57
C TRP A 40 3.45 3.71 -14.74
N ILE A 41 3.20 4.36 -13.61
CA ILE A 41 2.73 5.75 -13.55
C ILE A 41 3.99 6.55 -13.27
N GLY A 42 4.34 7.46 -14.17
CA GLY A 42 5.68 8.02 -14.37
C GLY A 42 6.47 8.33 -13.09
N LYS A 43 5.80 8.78 -12.02
CA LYS A 43 6.44 9.21 -10.76
C LYS A 43 5.99 8.41 -9.54
N ARG A 44 6.88 8.31 -8.53
CA ARG A 44 6.55 7.69 -7.22
C ARG A 44 5.35 8.35 -6.54
N SER A 45 5.25 9.68 -6.64
CA SER A 45 4.12 10.44 -6.08
C SER A 45 2.78 10.04 -6.69
N GLU A 46 2.74 9.81 -8.00
CA GLU A 46 1.55 9.41 -8.73
C GLU A 46 1.12 7.98 -8.37
N TYR A 47 2.09 7.06 -8.25
CA TYR A 47 1.83 5.71 -7.75
C TYR A 47 1.18 5.76 -6.36
N LEU A 48 1.76 6.52 -5.42
CA LEU A 48 1.25 6.64 -4.05
C LEU A 48 -0.15 7.25 -4.00
N ARG A 49 -0.45 8.23 -4.86
CA ARG A 49 -1.80 8.81 -4.99
C ARG A 49 -2.79 7.80 -5.54
N LYS A 50 -2.43 7.05 -6.60
CA LYS A 50 -3.31 6.01 -7.14
C LYS A 50 -3.60 4.95 -6.09
N THR A 51 -2.57 4.47 -5.37
CA THR A 51 -2.77 3.50 -4.29
C THR A 51 -3.65 4.08 -3.18
N ALA A 52 -3.50 5.36 -2.81
CA ALA A 52 -4.40 6.00 -1.86
C ALA A 52 -5.85 6.05 -2.36
N ALA A 53 -6.08 6.33 -3.65
CA ALA A 53 -7.41 6.33 -4.25
C ALA A 53 -8.03 4.92 -4.31
N GLU A 54 -7.24 3.89 -4.60
CA GLU A 54 -7.70 2.48 -4.56
C GLU A 54 -8.10 2.07 -3.13
N LEU A 55 -7.32 2.47 -2.12
CA LEU A 55 -7.66 2.22 -0.71
C LEU A 55 -8.88 3.01 -0.26
N GLN A 56 -9.08 4.22 -0.79
CA GLN A 56 -10.29 5.00 -0.51
C GLN A 56 -11.54 4.28 -1.04
N LYS A 57 -11.48 3.71 -2.25
CA LYS A 57 -12.59 2.89 -2.78
C LYS A 57 -12.90 1.69 -1.88
N GLU A 58 -11.86 0.97 -1.42
CA GLU A 58 -12.03 -0.15 -0.48
C GLU A 58 -12.64 0.32 0.85
N LEU A 59 -12.26 1.52 1.32
CA LEU A 59 -12.84 2.11 2.53
C LEU A 59 -14.31 2.47 2.33
N ASP A 60 -14.66 3.08 1.20
CA ASP A 60 -16.03 3.48 0.88
C ASP A 60 -16.94 2.24 0.78
N GLU A 61 -16.51 1.20 0.05
CA GLU A 61 -17.20 -0.09 -0.02
C GLU A 61 -17.38 -0.73 1.36
N LEU A 62 -16.34 -0.69 2.20
CA LEU A 62 -16.41 -1.21 3.55
C LEU A 62 -17.38 -0.41 4.41
N LEU A 63 -17.44 0.92 4.27
CA LEU A 63 -18.34 1.77 5.04
C LEU A 63 -19.81 1.50 4.69
N GLU A 64 -20.12 1.27 3.41
CA GLU A 64 -21.45 0.91 2.93
C GLU A 64 -21.96 -0.44 3.49
N ASP A 65 -21.07 -1.39 3.73
CA ASP A 65 -21.42 -2.74 4.20
C ASP A 65 -22.03 -2.73 5.63
N ARG A 66 -23.31 -3.09 5.78
CA ARG A 66 -23.96 -3.08 7.10
C ARG A 66 -23.65 -4.36 7.87
N VAL A 67 -22.84 -4.22 8.93
CA VAL A 67 -22.47 -5.34 9.81
C VAL A 67 -23.24 -5.24 11.14
N PRO A 68 -23.87 -6.34 11.61
CA PRO A 68 -24.52 -6.38 12.92
C PRO A 68 -23.58 -6.01 14.07
N ALA A 69 -24.15 -5.49 15.16
CA ALA A 69 -23.39 -5.21 16.37
C ALA A 69 -22.74 -6.49 16.92
N GLY A 70 -21.48 -6.39 17.37
CA GLY A 70 -20.72 -7.51 17.90
C GLY A 70 -19.28 -7.54 17.42
N GLN A 71 -18.65 -8.72 17.46
CA GLN A 71 -17.25 -8.89 17.08
C GLN A 71 -16.98 -8.48 15.62
N MET A 72 -17.90 -8.77 14.71
CA MET A 72 -17.77 -8.40 13.30
C MET A 72 -17.74 -6.87 13.10
N LEU A 73 -18.51 -6.11 13.89
CA LEU A 73 -18.43 -4.64 13.88
C LEU A 73 -17.07 -4.14 14.40
N ALA A 74 -16.50 -4.80 15.42
CA ALA A 74 -15.18 -4.45 15.92
C ALA A 74 -14.08 -4.71 14.88
N VAL A 75 -14.17 -5.84 14.16
CA VAL A 75 -13.27 -6.17 13.04
C VAL A 75 -13.41 -5.15 11.91
N LYS A 76 -14.65 -4.81 11.51
CA LYS A 76 -14.91 -3.76 10.51
C LYS A 76 -14.28 -2.43 10.93
N ARG A 77 -14.50 -1.98 12.18
CA ARG A 77 -13.91 -0.73 12.72
C ARG A 77 -12.38 -0.76 12.74
N ALA A 78 -11.78 -1.90 13.04
CA ALA A 78 -10.32 -2.06 12.97
C ALA A 78 -9.81 -1.97 11.53
N ARG A 79 -10.54 -2.58 10.57
CA ARG A 79 -10.20 -2.49 9.15
C ARG A 79 -10.34 -1.07 8.61
N VAL A 80 -11.42 -0.36 8.94
CA VAL A 80 -11.64 1.05 8.61
C VAL A 80 -10.44 1.89 9.05
N ARG A 81 -10.08 1.84 10.35
CA ARG A 81 -8.93 2.58 10.88
C ARG A 81 -7.62 2.25 10.18
N SER A 82 -7.41 0.96 9.89
CA SER A 82 -6.22 0.52 9.15
C SER A 82 -6.18 1.08 7.73
N LEU A 83 -7.32 1.17 7.04
CA LEU A 83 -7.41 1.76 5.71
C LEU A 83 -7.15 3.26 5.74
N GLU A 84 -7.79 4.00 6.67
CA GLU A 84 -7.57 5.43 6.89
C GLU A 84 -6.08 5.75 7.15
N ASP A 85 -5.43 4.99 8.03
CA ASP A 85 -4.00 5.14 8.33
C ASP A 85 -3.12 4.92 7.08
N ARG A 86 -3.45 3.90 6.27
CA ARG A 86 -2.70 3.60 5.04
C ARG A 86 -2.89 4.68 3.99
N ILE A 87 -4.12 5.20 3.83
CA ILE A 87 -4.44 6.32 2.93
C ILE A 87 -3.63 7.54 3.33
N ASN A 88 -3.73 7.98 4.58
CA ASN A 88 -3.02 9.14 5.11
C ASN A 88 -1.50 9.01 4.94
N LYS A 89 -0.96 7.81 5.20
CA LYS A 89 0.46 7.53 5.03
C LYS A 89 0.91 7.63 3.57
N ASN A 90 0.15 7.07 2.63
CA ASN A 90 0.45 7.18 1.20
C ASN A 90 0.38 8.63 0.72
N LEU A 91 -0.64 9.40 1.15
CA LEU A 91 -0.75 10.82 0.80
C LEU A 91 0.41 11.66 1.35
N ARG A 92 0.86 11.39 2.59
CA ARG A 92 2.03 12.04 3.16
C ARG A 92 3.30 11.74 2.36
N PHE A 93 3.52 10.47 2.00
CA PHE A 93 4.68 10.10 1.19
C PHE A 93 4.59 10.61 -0.24
N ALA A 94 3.40 10.74 -0.82
CA ALA A 94 3.23 11.36 -2.13
C ALA A 94 3.71 12.81 -2.10
N LYS A 95 3.31 13.58 -1.08
CA LYS A 95 3.78 14.98 -0.90
C LYS A 95 5.29 15.06 -0.73
N LEU A 96 5.89 14.16 0.04
CA LEU A 96 7.36 14.09 0.19
C LEU A 96 8.05 13.75 -1.14
N ALA A 97 7.50 12.79 -1.89
CA ALA A 97 8.02 12.42 -3.21
C ALA A 97 7.96 13.55 -4.24
N GLU A 98 6.93 14.40 -4.18
CA GLU A 98 6.89 15.60 -5.04
C GLU A 98 7.92 16.64 -4.64
N ALA A 99 8.15 16.82 -3.34
CA ALA A 99 9.14 17.76 -2.84
C ALA A 99 10.58 17.33 -3.12
N GLU A 100 10.85 16.02 -3.20
CA GLU A 100 12.15 15.44 -3.57
C GLU A 100 12.43 15.47 -5.09
N GLY A 101 11.39 15.58 -5.92
CA GLY A 101 11.47 15.51 -7.39
C GLY A 101 11.45 16.87 -8.09
N ASN A 102 11.89 17.93 -7.41
CA ASN A 102 12.04 19.31 -7.89
C ASN A 102 13.49 19.76 -7.71
#